data_AF-A0A8H5ALD0-F1
#
_entry.id   AF-A0A8H5ALD0-F1
#
_cell.length_a   1.000
_cell.length_b   1.000
_cell.length_c   1.000
_cell.angle_alpha   90.00
_cell.angle_beta   90.00
_cell.angle_gamma   90.00
#
_symmetry.space_group_name_H-M   'P 1'
#
loop_
_entity.id
_entity.type
_entity.pdbx_description
1 polymer ?
#
loop_
_entity_poly.entity_id
_entity_poly.type
_entity_poly.pdbx_seq_one_letter_code
_entity_poly.pdbx_strand_id
1 'polypeptide(L)'
;MLKSWKSSLRLPRSRFPRSRSARPTPKLEPNYLKQCTDDLYAWQAQNRSGEKPFTLHDGPPYANGELHVGHAMNKILKDMIVRVKVQQGRRVTYRPGWDCHGLPIEMKALGSHTTKGLTPVEVRDTARKLASKTVVNQMKGFRALAVMSDWEKKWTTMDREYEIRQLRVFQNMVRRGLIYRKHKPVYWSPSSRTALAEAELQFVEDHVSTAAYIRFPIISDWSSIPELADFKGNLYATIWTTTPWTLPANRAIAIHDQIKYSILQVGDDGYLVASSCVGNMKRFLGDFQVVAHSIPGSNLKGLEYKNKLRGQSAPPQPIITADFVTSSSGTGLVHIAPGHGRDHVLKDA
;
A
#
# COMPACT_ATOMS: atom_id res chain seq x y z
N MET A 1 33.82 -73.81 24.61
CA MET A 1 32.66 -72.95 24.24
C MET A 1 32.51 -71.88 25.30
N LEU A 2 32.70 -70.60 24.95
CA LEU A 2 32.45 -69.48 25.87
C LEU A 2 30.93 -69.35 26.08
N LYS A 3 30.49 -69.31 27.35
CA LYS A 3 29.07 -69.11 27.70
C LYS A 3 28.62 -67.73 27.24
N SER A 4 27.55 -67.68 26.44
CA SER A 4 26.94 -66.43 25.98
C SER A 4 26.00 -65.88 27.06
N TRP A 5 26.29 -64.69 27.57
CA TRP A 5 25.49 -63.97 28.58
C TRP A 5 24.41 -63.08 27.96
N LYS A 6 24.17 -63.15 26.65
CA LYS A 6 23.23 -62.28 25.93
C LYS A 6 21.80 -62.34 26.50
N SER A 7 21.40 -63.48 27.07
CA SER A 7 20.08 -63.69 27.69
C SER A 7 19.96 -63.11 29.11
N SER A 8 21.07 -62.84 29.81
CA SER A 8 21.05 -62.21 31.14
C SER A 8 20.97 -60.68 31.07
N LEU A 9 21.18 -60.09 29.88
CA LEU A 9 21.11 -58.66 29.66
C LEU A 9 19.68 -58.18 29.34
N ARG A 10 19.18 -57.19 30.08
CA ARG A 10 17.90 -56.51 29.81
C ARG A 10 18.11 -55.38 28.80
N LEU A 11 18.28 -55.74 27.54
CA LEU A 11 18.43 -54.76 26.45
C LEU A 11 17.10 -54.08 26.12
N PRO A 12 17.11 -52.78 25.73
CA PRO A 12 15.92 -52.09 25.23
C PRO A 12 15.31 -52.83 24.04
N ARG A 13 14.03 -53.20 24.13
CA ARG A 13 13.24 -53.79 23.04
C ARG A 13 12.19 -52.79 22.61
N SER A 14 12.18 -52.44 21.32
CA SER A 14 11.18 -51.55 20.75
C SER A 14 10.70 -52.09 19.41
N ARG A 15 9.40 -51.93 19.14
CA ARG A 15 8.81 -52.13 17.81
C ARG A 15 9.01 -50.91 16.91
N PHE A 16 9.56 -49.81 17.45
CA PHE A 16 9.84 -48.61 16.70
C PHE A 16 10.98 -48.88 15.69
N PRO A 17 10.80 -48.57 14.40
CA PRO A 17 11.79 -48.86 13.37
C PRO A 17 13.09 -48.07 13.60
N ARG A 18 14.24 -48.63 13.19
CA ARG A 18 15.54 -47.95 13.30
C ARG A 18 15.69 -46.89 12.18
N SER A 19 15.87 -45.63 12.59
CA SER A 19 16.25 -44.41 11.84
C SER A 19 15.67 -44.25 10.42
N ARG A 20 16.20 -44.93 9.41
CA ARG A 20 15.79 -44.74 8.00
C ARG A 20 14.39 -45.30 7.68
N SER A 21 13.93 -46.24 8.49
CA SER A 21 12.59 -46.86 8.41
C SER A 21 11.56 -46.21 9.36
N ALA A 22 11.97 -45.21 10.15
CA ALA A 22 11.11 -44.52 11.11
C ALA A 22 10.24 -43.42 10.46
N ARG A 23 10.54 -43.03 9.21
CA ARG A 23 9.64 -42.15 8.45
C ARG A 23 8.38 -42.94 8.06
N PRO A 24 7.19 -42.34 8.21
CA PRO A 24 5.96 -42.93 7.68
C PRO A 24 6.15 -43.33 6.22
N THR A 25 5.70 -44.53 5.86
CA THR A 25 5.60 -44.87 4.44
C THR A 25 4.54 -43.97 3.79
N PRO A 26 4.62 -43.69 2.48
CA PRO A 26 3.60 -42.90 1.79
C PRO A 26 2.17 -43.45 1.95
N LYS A 27 2.03 -44.75 2.24
CA LYS A 27 0.74 -45.40 2.54
C LYS A 27 0.18 -45.03 3.92
N LEU A 28 1.03 -44.74 4.90
CA LEU A 28 0.62 -44.42 6.27
C LEU A 28 0.45 -42.91 6.51
N GLU A 29 1.10 -42.08 5.70
CA GLU A 29 1.05 -40.62 5.84
C GLU A 29 -0.37 -40.04 5.88
N PRO A 30 -1.32 -40.43 4.99
CA PRO A 30 -2.69 -39.92 5.07
C PRO A 30 -3.40 -40.26 6.39
N ASN A 31 -3.11 -41.44 6.95
CA ASN A 31 -3.70 -41.88 8.22
C ASN A 31 -3.16 -41.03 9.39
N TYR A 32 -1.84 -40.78 9.41
CA TYR A 32 -1.25 -39.93 10.43
C TYR A 32 -1.73 -38.48 10.32
N LEU A 33 -1.84 -37.95 9.09
CA LEU A 33 -2.39 -36.61 8.89
C LEU A 33 -3.80 -36.54 9.46
N LYS A 34 -4.71 -37.44 9.06
CA LYS A 34 -6.09 -37.48 9.57
C LYS A 34 -6.15 -37.57 11.09
N GLN A 35 -5.36 -38.46 11.71
CA GLN A 35 -5.34 -38.65 13.15
C GLN A 35 -4.82 -37.41 13.89
N CYS A 36 -3.75 -36.78 13.38
CA CYS A 36 -3.09 -35.64 14.00
C CYS A 36 -3.76 -34.29 13.69
N THR A 37 -4.72 -34.24 12.76
CA THR A 37 -5.45 -33.03 12.39
C THR A 37 -6.95 -33.17 12.65
N ASP A 38 -7.70 -33.75 11.72
CA ASP A 38 -9.17 -33.76 11.72
C ASP A 38 -9.72 -34.49 12.95
N ASP A 39 -9.18 -35.67 13.27
CA ASP A 39 -9.63 -36.47 14.42
C ASP A 39 -9.22 -35.78 15.74
N LEU A 40 -8.03 -35.18 15.80
CA LEU A 40 -7.60 -34.42 16.97
C LEU A 40 -8.45 -33.18 17.19
N TYR A 41 -8.85 -32.48 16.11
CA TYR A 41 -9.73 -31.31 16.19
C TYR A 41 -11.13 -31.69 16.69
N ALA A 42 -11.68 -32.80 16.23
CA ALA A 42 -12.96 -33.34 16.71
C ALA A 42 -12.86 -33.78 18.18
N TRP A 43 -11.79 -34.51 18.53
CA TRP A 43 -11.54 -34.98 19.89
C TRP A 43 -11.44 -33.82 20.88
N GLN A 44 -10.64 -32.78 20.58
CA GLN A 44 -10.47 -31.66 21.52
C GLN A 44 -11.79 -30.90 21.71
N ALA A 45 -12.64 -30.81 20.69
CA ALA A 45 -13.93 -30.12 20.78
C ALA A 45 -14.88 -30.82 21.74
N GLN A 46 -14.80 -32.15 21.85
CA GLN A 46 -15.61 -32.97 22.76
C GLN A 46 -15.01 -33.06 24.16
N ASN A 47 -13.67 -33.13 24.27
CA ASN A 47 -12.98 -33.49 25.51
C ASN A 47 -12.37 -32.31 26.28
N ARG A 48 -12.19 -31.14 25.64
CA ARG A 48 -11.67 -29.95 26.33
C ARG A 48 -12.79 -29.07 26.86
N SER A 49 -12.53 -28.47 28.02
CA SER A 49 -13.49 -27.57 28.70
C SER A 49 -13.83 -26.37 27.82
N GLY A 50 -15.12 -26.04 27.79
CA GLY A 50 -15.66 -24.87 27.12
C GLY A 50 -15.64 -23.59 27.97
N GLU A 51 -15.17 -23.64 29.22
CA GLU A 51 -15.19 -22.49 30.14
C GLU A 51 -14.24 -21.36 29.70
N LYS A 52 -13.08 -21.71 29.13
CA LYS A 52 -12.07 -20.75 28.65
C LYS A 52 -11.62 -21.11 27.23
N PRO A 53 -12.52 -21.03 26.22
CA PRO A 53 -12.18 -21.42 24.87
C PRO A 53 -11.13 -20.46 24.30
N PHE A 54 -10.32 -20.95 23.36
CA PHE A 54 -9.35 -20.16 22.63
C PHE A 54 -9.76 -20.07 21.16
N THR A 55 -10.11 -18.88 20.70
CA THR A 55 -10.43 -18.65 19.29
C THR A 55 -9.24 -17.97 18.62
N LEU A 56 -8.70 -18.62 17.58
CA LEU A 56 -7.70 -18.00 16.71
C LEU A 56 -8.38 -17.58 15.42
N HIS A 57 -8.46 -16.28 15.17
CA HIS A 57 -9.02 -15.75 13.93
C HIS A 57 -7.97 -15.84 12.81
N ASP A 58 -8.35 -16.49 11.72
CA ASP A 58 -7.47 -16.68 10.58
C ASP A 58 -7.56 -15.48 9.64
N GLY A 59 -6.42 -14.80 9.41
CA GLY A 59 -6.31 -13.87 8.28
C GLY A 59 -6.47 -14.65 6.97
N PRO A 60 -7.52 -14.35 6.16
CA PRO A 60 -7.83 -15.14 4.98
C PRO A 60 -6.79 -14.92 3.87
N PRO A 61 -6.09 -15.96 3.36
CA PRO A 61 -5.27 -15.83 2.15
C PRO A 61 -6.13 -15.48 0.93
N TYR A 62 -5.52 -14.78 -0.04
CA TYR A 62 -6.15 -14.52 -1.34
C TYR A 62 -6.31 -15.83 -2.13
N ALA A 63 -7.51 -16.04 -2.67
CA ALA A 63 -7.85 -17.18 -3.51
C ALA A 63 -7.43 -16.99 -4.98
N ASN A 64 -6.19 -16.55 -5.21
CA ASN A 64 -5.68 -16.19 -6.53
C ASN A 64 -4.46 -17.00 -6.99
N GLY A 65 -3.98 -18.01 -6.25
CA GLY A 65 -2.74 -18.71 -6.62
C GLY A 65 -2.42 -19.95 -5.79
N GLU A 66 -1.30 -20.59 -6.14
CA GLU A 66 -0.75 -21.70 -5.39
C GLU A 66 -0.10 -21.22 -4.07
N LEU A 67 0.06 -22.15 -3.14
CA LEU A 67 0.73 -21.85 -1.87
C LEU A 67 2.23 -21.63 -2.09
N HIS A 68 2.84 -20.82 -1.23
CA HIS A 68 4.27 -20.55 -1.20
C HIS A 68 4.79 -20.62 0.24
N VAL A 69 6.11 -20.54 0.45
CA VAL A 69 6.73 -20.71 1.78
C VAL A 69 6.16 -19.74 2.84
N GLY A 70 5.86 -18.50 2.47
CA GLY A 70 5.19 -17.55 3.36
C GLY A 70 3.83 -18.05 3.89
N HIS A 71 3.02 -18.69 3.05
CA HIS A 71 1.76 -19.32 3.47
C HIS A 71 2.01 -20.46 4.46
N ALA A 72 3.03 -21.30 4.19
CA ALA A 72 3.39 -22.42 5.06
C ALA A 72 3.85 -21.91 6.43
N MET A 73 4.76 -20.94 6.47
CA MET A 73 5.23 -20.31 7.70
C MET A 73 4.06 -19.77 8.54
N ASN A 74 3.15 -19.00 7.92
CA ASN A 74 2.00 -18.44 8.62
C ASN A 74 1.10 -19.51 9.24
N LYS A 75 0.76 -20.55 8.48
CA LYS A 75 -0.17 -21.60 8.92
C LYS A 75 0.44 -22.54 9.95
N ILE A 76 1.71 -22.89 9.80
CA ILE A 76 2.43 -23.75 10.76
C ILE A 76 2.53 -23.05 12.11
N LEU A 77 2.87 -21.75 12.14
CA LEU A 77 2.93 -20.98 13.39
C LEU A 77 1.57 -20.92 14.10
N LYS A 78 0.48 -20.67 13.36
CA LYS A 78 -0.88 -20.69 13.91
C LYS A 78 -1.23 -22.06 14.47
N ASP A 79 -0.91 -23.13 13.73
CA ASP A 79 -1.15 -24.51 14.16
C ASP A 79 -0.40 -24.86 15.46
N MET A 80 0.88 -24.48 15.58
CA MET A 80 1.65 -24.63 16.82
C MET A 80 0.96 -23.98 18.02
N ILE A 81 0.50 -22.73 17.86
CA ILE A 81 -0.22 -22.01 18.92
C ILE A 81 -1.50 -22.76 19.32
N VAL A 82 -2.30 -23.17 18.34
CA VAL A 82 -3.55 -23.90 18.58
C VAL A 82 -3.28 -25.21 19.33
N ARG A 83 -2.27 -25.99 18.91
CA ARG A 83 -1.87 -27.25 19.57
C ARG A 83 -1.41 -27.02 21.00
N VAL A 84 -0.60 -25.99 21.27
CA VAL A 84 -0.18 -25.62 22.64
C VAL A 84 -1.40 -25.29 23.50
N LYS A 85 -2.41 -24.58 22.96
CA LYS A 85 -3.63 -24.26 23.71
C LYS A 85 -4.48 -25.49 24.02
N VAL A 86 -4.56 -26.45 23.10
CA VAL A 86 -5.20 -27.76 23.37
C VAL A 86 -4.43 -28.51 24.46
N GLN A 87 -3.10 -28.52 24.44
CA GLN A 87 -2.28 -29.15 25.48
C GLN A 87 -2.47 -28.50 26.85
N GLN A 88 -2.65 -27.17 26.90
CA GLN A 88 -3.00 -26.40 28.10
C GLN A 88 -4.45 -26.63 28.58
N GLY A 89 -5.19 -27.58 28.01
CA GLY A 89 -6.53 -27.94 28.43
C GLY A 89 -7.66 -27.10 27.85
N ARG A 90 -7.37 -26.17 26.95
CA ARG A 90 -8.38 -25.26 26.37
C ARG A 90 -9.02 -25.87 25.13
N ARG A 91 -10.34 -25.73 25.00
CA ARG A 91 -11.03 -25.96 23.73
C ARG A 91 -10.63 -24.87 22.74
N VAL A 92 -10.26 -25.25 21.52
CA VAL A 92 -9.85 -24.31 20.47
C VAL A 92 -10.92 -24.20 19.38
N THR A 93 -11.04 -23.00 18.80
CA THR A 93 -11.80 -22.75 17.57
C THR A 93 -10.88 -22.08 16.57
N TYR A 94 -10.59 -22.77 15.48
CA TYR A 94 -9.77 -22.27 14.39
C TYR A 94 -10.44 -22.66 13.07
N ARG A 95 -11.01 -21.66 12.39
CA ARG A 95 -11.75 -21.82 11.13
C ARG A 95 -10.99 -21.08 10.03
N PRO A 96 -10.55 -21.78 8.97
CA PRO A 96 -9.78 -21.16 7.92
C PRO A 96 -10.69 -20.29 7.04
N GLY A 97 -10.17 -19.14 6.62
CA GLY A 97 -10.85 -18.19 5.75
C GLY A 97 -10.20 -18.08 4.39
N TRP A 98 -10.91 -17.53 3.40
CA TRP A 98 -10.36 -17.15 2.11
C TRP A 98 -10.94 -15.83 1.62
N ASP A 99 -10.07 -15.00 1.05
CA ASP A 99 -10.48 -13.78 0.37
C ASP A 99 -10.64 -14.03 -1.13
N CYS A 100 -11.88 -13.92 -1.59
CA CYS A 100 -12.32 -14.29 -2.93
C CYS A 100 -12.73 -13.08 -3.78
N HIS A 101 -12.53 -11.85 -3.29
CA HIS A 101 -12.86 -10.63 -4.01
C HIS A 101 -11.61 -9.82 -4.38
N GLY A 102 -11.78 -8.81 -5.25
CA GLY A 102 -10.72 -7.87 -5.62
C GLY A 102 -10.17 -8.05 -7.03
N LEU A 103 -9.50 -7.00 -7.50
CA LEU A 103 -8.93 -6.90 -8.85
C LEU A 103 -7.96 -8.03 -9.21
N PRO A 104 -7.11 -8.55 -8.30
CA PRO A 104 -6.19 -9.64 -8.64
C PRO A 104 -6.88 -10.91 -9.14
N ILE A 105 -8.05 -11.26 -8.60
CA ILE A 105 -8.81 -12.44 -9.03
C ILE A 105 -9.46 -12.19 -10.38
N GLU A 106 -10.02 -10.99 -10.61
CA GLU A 106 -10.62 -10.62 -11.89
C GLU A 106 -9.58 -10.64 -13.02
N MET A 107 -8.42 -10.03 -12.80
CA MET A 107 -7.31 -10.04 -13.76
C MET A 107 -6.82 -11.46 -14.08
N LYS A 108 -6.69 -12.31 -13.04
CA LYS A 108 -6.25 -13.70 -13.25
C LYS A 108 -7.31 -14.55 -13.95
N ALA A 109 -8.58 -14.32 -13.66
CA ALA A 109 -9.69 -15.06 -14.25
C ALA A 109 -9.86 -14.75 -15.74
N LEU A 110 -9.64 -13.50 -16.14
CA LEU A 110 -9.82 -13.03 -17.52
C LEU A 110 -8.54 -13.13 -18.35
N GLY A 111 -7.37 -13.30 -17.72
CA GLY A 111 -6.08 -13.09 -18.35
C GLY A 111 -5.82 -11.61 -18.65
N SER A 112 -4.56 -11.24 -18.83
CA SER A 112 -4.09 -9.84 -18.91
C SER A 112 -4.72 -8.97 -20.02
N HIS A 113 -5.55 -9.53 -20.92
CA HIS A 113 -5.97 -8.87 -22.17
C HIS A 113 -7.47 -9.01 -22.55
N THR A 114 -8.32 -9.63 -21.73
CA THR A 114 -9.65 -10.12 -22.20
C THR A 114 -10.84 -9.59 -21.41
N THR A 115 -10.89 -8.30 -21.09
CA THR A 115 -12.12 -7.65 -20.58
C THR A 115 -13.01 -7.05 -21.68
N LYS A 116 -12.52 -6.96 -22.92
CA LYS A 116 -13.30 -6.39 -24.03
C LYS A 116 -14.40 -7.37 -24.44
N GLY A 117 -15.65 -7.00 -24.14
CA GLY A 117 -16.85 -7.71 -24.62
C GLY A 117 -17.56 -8.58 -23.58
N LEU A 118 -17.04 -8.70 -22.36
CA LEU A 118 -17.71 -9.43 -21.27
C LEU A 118 -18.60 -8.50 -20.45
N THR A 119 -19.77 -9.00 -20.07
CA THR A 119 -20.66 -8.34 -19.12
C THR A 119 -20.12 -8.42 -17.68
N PRO A 120 -20.46 -7.48 -16.79
CA PRO A 120 -20.06 -7.55 -15.39
C PRO A 120 -20.46 -8.84 -14.68
N VAL A 121 -21.57 -9.47 -15.09
CA VAL A 121 -22.04 -10.75 -14.54
C VAL A 121 -21.10 -11.88 -14.94
N GLU A 122 -20.71 -11.96 -16.22
CA GLU A 122 -19.78 -12.98 -16.71
C GLU A 122 -18.40 -12.86 -16.06
N VAL A 123 -17.92 -11.63 -15.85
CA VAL A 123 -16.66 -11.38 -15.13
C VAL A 123 -16.75 -11.92 -13.70
N ARG A 124 -17.82 -11.60 -12.97
CA ARG A 124 -18.05 -12.06 -11.59
C ARG A 124 -18.16 -13.58 -11.51
N ASP A 125 -18.85 -14.20 -12.46
CA ASP A 125 -19.02 -15.66 -12.50
C ASP A 125 -17.70 -16.37 -12.77
N THR A 126 -16.89 -15.83 -13.69
CA THR A 126 -15.56 -16.38 -14.00
C THR A 126 -14.61 -16.23 -12.81
N ALA A 127 -14.60 -15.05 -12.17
CA ALA A 127 -13.85 -14.80 -10.95
C ALA A 127 -14.26 -15.75 -9.81
N ARG A 128 -15.57 -15.94 -9.58
CA ARG A 128 -16.12 -16.85 -8.57
C ARG A 128 -15.74 -18.31 -8.83
N LYS A 129 -15.76 -18.76 -10.09
CA LYS A 129 -15.32 -20.11 -10.48
C LYS A 129 -13.83 -20.32 -10.19
N LEU A 130 -12.98 -19.35 -10.57
CA LEU A 130 -11.54 -19.41 -10.30
C LEU A 130 -11.27 -19.47 -8.80
N ALA A 131 -11.83 -18.53 -8.02
CA ALA A 131 -11.67 -18.48 -6.58
C ALA A 131 -12.10 -19.79 -5.92
N SER A 132 -13.25 -20.34 -6.30
CA SER A 132 -13.75 -21.61 -5.76
C SER A 132 -12.78 -22.77 -6.00
N LYS A 133 -12.21 -22.87 -7.21
CA LYS A 133 -11.19 -23.88 -7.53
C LYS A 133 -9.92 -23.68 -6.71
N THR A 134 -9.46 -22.44 -6.57
CA THR A 134 -8.25 -22.11 -5.82
C THR A 134 -8.40 -22.40 -4.33
N VAL A 135 -9.56 -22.11 -3.72
CA VAL A 135 -9.86 -22.47 -2.33
C VAL A 135 -9.69 -23.98 -2.10
N VAL A 136 -10.23 -24.81 -3.00
CA VAL A 136 -10.11 -26.28 -2.90
C VAL A 136 -8.65 -26.73 -2.98
N ASN A 137 -7.86 -26.16 -3.90
CA ASN A 137 -6.45 -26.50 -4.06
C ASN A 137 -5.61 -26.05 -2.85
N GLN A 138 -5.77 -24.81 -2.41
CA GLN A 138 -5.06 -24.29 -1.24
C GLN A 138 -5.43 -25.06 0.03
N MET A 139 -6.71 -25.44 0.20
CA MET A 139 -7.15 -26.26 1.32
C MET A 139 -6.47 -27.64 1.33
N LYS A 140 -6.29 -28.29 0.16
CA LYS A 140 -5.51 -29.53 0.05
C LYS A 140 -4.05 -29.30 0.47
N GLY A 141 -3.44 -28.21 0.02
CA GLY A 141 -2.06 -27.85 0.39
C GLY A 141 -1.91 -27.61 1.88
N PHE A 142 -2.84 -26.89 2.52
CA PHE A 142 -2.78 -26.66 3.97
C PHE A 142 -3.02 -27.94 4.79
N ARG A 143 -3.90 -28.84 4.33
CA ARG A 143 -4.07 -30.16 4.95
C ARG A 143 -2.79 -31.01 4.87
N ALA A 144 -2.06 -30.94 3.75
CA ALA A 144 -0.77 -31.60 3.59
C ALA A 144 0.31 -31.05 4.56
N LEU A 145 0.18 -29.79 5.00
CA LEU A 145 1.04 -29.19 6.04
C LEU A 145 0.64 -29.58 7.48
N ALA A 146 -0.24 -30.58 7.65
CA ALA A 146 -0.72 -31.06 8.95
C ALA A 146 -1.38 -30.00 9.83
N VAL A 147 -2.01 -28.99 9.22
CA VAL A 147 -2.74 -27.94 9.94
C VAL A 147 -4.03 -28.53 10.54
N MET A 148 -4.19 -28.42 11.86
CA MET A 148 -5.39 -28.83 12.59
C MET A 148 -6.42 -27.71 12.61
N SER A 149 -7.55 -27.88 11.94
CA SER A 149 -8.57 -26.83 11.77
C SER A 149 -9.96 -27.39 11.48
N ASP A 150 -10.99 -26.56 11.59
CA ASP A 150 -12.36 -26.87 11.17
C ASP A 150 -12.53 -26.57 9.67
N TRP A 151 -12.11 -27.51 8.84
CA TRP A 151 -12.16 -27.36 7.38
C TRP A 151 -13.58 -27.36 6.81
N GLU A 152 -14.52 -28.02 7.48
CA GLU A 152 -15.93 -28.07 7.06
C GLU A 152 -16.60 -26.71 7.24
N LYS A 153 -16.34 -26.03 8.37
CA LYS A 153 -16.82 -24.68 8.65
C LYS A 153 -15.86 -23.59 8.19
N LYS A 154 -15.12 -23.82 7.11
CA LYS A 154 -14.41 -22.75 6.41
C LYS A 154 -15.38 -21.64 6.01
N TRP A 155 -14.85 -20.43 5.87
CA TRP A 155 -15.61 -19.30 5.37
C TRP A 155 -14.88 -18.65 4.20
N THR A 156 -15.64 -18.05 3.30
CA THR A 156 -15.11 -17.27 2.18
C THR A 156 -15.77 -15.90 2.15
N THR A 157 -15.07 -14.89 1.64
CA THR A 157 -15.65 -13.54 1.54
C THR A 157 -16.82 -13.49 0.54
N MET A 158 -16.94 -14.48 -0.35
CA MET A 158 -18.03 -14.64 -1.33
C MET A 158 -19.23 -15.47 -0.82
N ASP A 159 -19.22 -15.88 0.46
CA ASP A 159 -20.37 -16.52 1.10
C ASP A 159 -21.48 -15.48 1.32
N ARG A 160 -22.72 -15.81 0.95
CA ARG A 160 -23.88 -14.91 1.07
C ARG A 160 -24.02 -14.31 2.49
N GLU A 161 -23.86 -15.14 3.52
CA GLU A 161 -23.95 -14.71 4.91
C GLU A 161 -22.82 -13.76 5.32
N TYR A 162 -21.63 -13.89 4.70
CA TYR A 162 -20.51 -12.98 4.93
C TYR A 162 -20.80 -11.62 4.30
N GLU A 163 -21.23 -11.59 3.04
CA GLU A 163 -21.58 -10.37 2.31
C GLU A 163 -22.71 -9.60 3.03
N ILE A 164 -23.74 -10.29 3.52
CA ILE A 164 -24.83 -9.67 4.30
C ILE A 164 -24.28 -9.02 5.58
N ARG A 165 -23.38 -9.68 6.30
CA ARG A 165 -22.74 -9.09 7.50
C ARG A 165 -21.89 -7.88 7.16
N GLN A 166 -21.13 -7.93 6.06
CA GLN A 166 -20.33 -6.80 5.58
C GLN A 166 -21.22 -5.59 5.26
N LEU A 167 -22.34 -5.80 4.57
CA LEU A 167 -23.31 -4.74 4.25
C LEU A 167 -23.97 -4.14 5.51
N ARG A 168 -24.25 -4.96 6.53
CA ARG A 168 -24.77 -4.47 7.82
C ARG A 168 -23.78 -3.59 8.55
N VAL A 169 -22.48 -3.95 8.54
CA VAL A 169 -21.42 -3.10 9.12
C VAL A 169 -21.34 -1.77 8.36
N PHE A 170 -21.31 -1.81 7.03
CA PHE A 170 -21.32 -0.61 6.20
C PHE A 170 -22.54 0.29 6.50
N GLN A 171 -23.75 -0.28 6.55
CA GLN A 171 -24.97 0.44 6.89
C GLN A 171 -24.88 1.10 8.28
N ASN A 172 -24.32 0.42 9.27
CA ASN A 172 -24.13 0.99 10.61
C ASN A 172 -23.13 2.16 10.58
N MET A 173 -22.03 2.03 9.83
CA MET A 173 -21.06 3.13 9.65
C MET A 173 -21.71 4.34 8.96
N VAL A 174 -22.55 4.13 7.94
CA VAL A 174 -23.32 5.20 7.29
C VAL A 174 -24.26 5.88 8.28
N ARG A 175 -25.04 5.12 9.07
CA ARG A 175 -25.95 5.67 10.09
C ARG A 175 -25.25 6.51 11.15
N ARG A 176 -23.99 6.19 11.45
CA ARG A 176 -23.15 6.93 12.41
C ARG A 176 -22.43 8.13 11.78
N GLY A 177 -22.65 8.42 10.49
CA GLY A 177 -21.96 9.50 9.78
C GLY A 177 -20.48 9.24 9.54
N LEU A 178 -20.02 7.99 9.64
CA LEU A 178 -18.61 7.62 9.44
C LEU A 178 -18.24 7.42 7.96
N ILE A 179 -19.25 7.34 7.07
CA ILE A 179 -19.08 7.22 5.62
C ILE A 179 -19.54 8.52 4.98
N TYR A 180 -18.65 9.14 4.21
CA TYR A 180 -18.91 10.34 3.44
C TYR A 180 -18.25 10.25 2.06
N ARG A 181 -18.70 11.10 1.13
CA ARG A 181 -18.14 11.18 -0.23
C ARG A 181 -17.35 12.47 -0.37
N LYS A 182 -16.09 12.37 -0.80
CA LYS A 182 -15.22 13.51 -1.11
C LYS A 182 -14.37 13.21 -2.34
N HIS A 183 -13.99 14.23 -3.09
CA HIS A 183 -12.98 14.11 -4.14
C HIS A 183 -11.59 14.07 -3.50
N LYS A 184 -10.79 13.07 -3.87
CA LYS A 184 -9.42 12.90 -3.39
C LYS A 184 -8.56 12.41 -4.55
N PRO A 185 -7.33 12.93 -4.71
CA PRO A 185 -6.36 12.31 -5.61
C PRO A 185 -6.06 10.88 -5.14
N VAL A 186 -6.17 9.94 -6.05
CA VAL A 186 -5.87 8.51 -5.84
C VAL A 186 -4.89 8.05 -6.91
N TYR A 187 -4.15 6.98 -6.63
CA TYR A 187 -3.41 6.30 -7.68
C TYR A 187 -4.41 5.79 -8.71
N TRP A 188 -4.18 6.12 -9.97
CA TRP A 188 -5.05 5.75 -11.07
C TRP A 188 -4.22 5.07 -12.15
N SER A 189 -4.64 3.88 -12.58
CA SER A 189 -4.02 3.18 -13.69
C SER A 189 -4.76 3.52 -14.99
N PRO A 190 -4.13 4.21 -15.96
CA PRO A 190 -4.77 4.47 -17.25
C PRO A 190 -5.01 3.19 -18.06
N SER A 191 -4.17 2.15 -17.87
CA SER A 191 -4.31 0.87 -18.56
C SER A 191 -5.49 0.05 -18.01
N SER A 192 -5.62 0.00 -16.68
CA SER A 192 -6.71 -0.73 -16.00
C SER A 192 -7.99 0.10 -15.85
N ARG A 193 -7.92 1.43 -16.07
CA ARG A 193 -9.02 2.39 -15.92
C ARG A 193 -9.73 2.33 -14.56
N THR A 194 -8.93 2.15 -13.51
CA THR A 194 -9.43 2.07 -12.13
C THR A 194 -8.43 2.72 -11.18
N ALA A 195 -8.94 3.09 -10.00
CA ALA A 195 -8.10 3.47 -8.88
C ALA A 195 -7.36 2.23 -8.35
N LEU A 196 -6.12 2.44 -7.89
CA LEU A 196 -5.27 1.42 -7.27
C LEU A 196 -5.02 1.74 -5.79
N ALA A 197 -4.89 0.71 -4.99
CA ALA A 197 -4.35 0.81 -3.64
C ALA A 197 -2.81 0.90 -3.67
N GLU A 198 -2.22 1.47 -2.64
CA GLU A 198 -0.76 1.61 -2.52
C GLU A 198 -0.06 0.24 -2.53
N ALA A 199 -0.66 -0.78 -1.93
CA ALA A 199 -0.14 -2.16 -1.94
C ALA A 199 -0.15 -2.82 -3.32
N GLU A 200 -0.84 -2.24 -4.30
CA GLU A 200 -0.90 -2.74 -5.68
C GLU A 200 0.16 -2.07 -6.58
N LEU A 201 0.88 -1.05 -6.07
CA LEU A 201 1.90 -0.35 -6.83
C LEU A 201 3.20 -1.17 -6.90
N GLN A 202 3.83 -1.12 -8.07
CA GLN A 202 5.18 -1.61 -8.28
C GLN A 202 6.03 -0.44 -8.74
N PHE A 203 7.12 -0.18 -8.01
CA PHE A 203 8.05 0.88 -8.36
C PHE A 203 9.09 0.34 -9.34
N VAL A 204 9.33 1.11 -10.40
CA VAL A 204 10.42 0.86 -11.34
C VAL A 204 11.56 1.79 -10.94
N GLU A 205 12.64 1.24 -10.38
CA GLU A 205 13.73 2.03 -9.80
C GLU A 205 14.42 2.94 -10.83
N ASP A 206 14.61 2.47 -12.06
CA ASP A 206 15.30 3.21 -13.12
C ASP A 206 14.37 4.04 -14.02
N HIS A 207 13.20 4.44 -13.51
CA HIS A 207 12.28 5.28 -14.28
C HIS A 207 12.85 6.69 -14.48
N VAL A 208 13.08 7.07 -15.74
CA VAL A 208 13.54 8.42 -16.11
C VAL A 208 12.34 9.31 -16.43
N SER A 209 12.23 10.44 -15.74
CA SER A 209 11.20 11.47 -15.98
C SER A 209 11.81 12.77 -16.51
N THR A 210 11.04 13.51 -17.30
CA THR A 210 11.42 14.86 -17.73
C THR A 210 11.27 15.85 -16.59
N ALA A 211 12.38 16.47 -16.18
CA ALA A 211 12.37 17.59 -15.25
C ALA A 211 12.18 18.92 -15.99
N ALA A 212 11.24 19.74 -15.54
CA ALA A 212 11.00 21.08 -16.07
C ALA A 212 11.23 22.14 -14.99
N TYR A 213 11.90 23.23 -15.38
CA TYR A 213 12.03 24.46 -14.61
C TYR A 213 11.20 25.52 -15.30
N ILE A 214 10.22 26.09 -14.59
CA ILE A 214 9.25 27.03 -15.16
C ILE A 214 9.27 28.31 -14.34
N ARG A 215 9.26 29.45 -15.01
CA ARG A 215 9.12 30.76 -14.40
C ARG A 215 7.68 31.24 -14.53
N PHE A 216 7.08 31.64 -13.42
CA PHE A 216 5.76 32.27 -13.39
C PHE A 216 5.89 33.74 -13.01
N PRO A 217 5.40 34.69 -13.82
CA PRO A 217 5.48 36.11 -13.50
C PRO A 217 4.67 36.40 -12.24
N ILE A 218 5.31 37.03 -11.26
CA ILE A 218 4.64 37.65 -10.11
C ILE A 218 4.04 38.96 -10.60
N ILE A 219 2.77 39.21 -10.25
CA ILE A 219 1.98 40.34 -10.75
C ILE A 219 1.42 41.22 -9.64
N SER A 220 1.41 40.73 -8.40
CA SER A 220 1.04 41.54 -7.23
C SER A 220 2.13 42.55 -6.93
N ASP A 221 1.83 43.58 -6.12
CA ASP A 221 2.86 44.46 -5.60
C ASP A 221 3.78 43.71 -4.62
N TRP A 222 5.09 43.94 -4.73
CA TRP A 222 6.13 43.43 -3.84
C TRP A 222 6.97 44.54 -3.21
N SER A 223 6.57 45.81 -3.38
CA SER A 223 7.25 46.99 -2.82
C SER A 223 7.38 46.97 -1.29
N SER A 224 6.49 46.26 -0.62
CA SER A 224 6.50 46.08 0.84
C SER A 224 7.58 45.13 1.35
N ILE A 225 8.30 44.42 0.46
CA ILE A 225 9.37 43.49 0.82
C ILE A 225 10.68 44.28 0.86
N PRO A 226 11.26 44.55 2.05
CA PRO A 226 12.42 45.45 2.18
C PRO A 226 13.64 44.99 1.37
N GLU A 227 13.84 43.68 1.27
CA GLU A 227 14.96 43.10 0.53
C GLU A 227 14.85 43.29 -1.00
N LEU A 228 13.69 43.71 -1.50
CA LEU A 228 13.43 43.98 -2.92
C LEU A 228 13.35 45.47 -3.26
N ALA A 229 13.56 46.37 -2.28
CA ALA A 229 13.37 47.82 -2.46
C ALA A 229 14.20 48.41 -3.62
N ASP A 230 15.42 47.90 -3.82
CA ASP A 230 16.34 48.37 -4.86
C ASP A 230 16.21 47.61 -6.20
N PHE A 231 15.46 46.49 -6.22
CA PHE A 231 15.30 45.69 -7.42
C PHE A 231 14.32 46.35 -8.40
N LYS A 232 14.76 46.56 -9.63
CA LYS A 232 13.94 47.07 -10.73
C LYS A 232 13.94 46.04 -11.85
N GLY A 233 12.75 45.58 -12.24
CA GLY A 233 12.61 44.57 -13.27
C GLY A 233 11.35 43.72 -13.14
N ASN A 234 11.28 42.67 -13.93
CA ASN A 234 10.18 41.69 -13.85
C ASN A 234 10.56 40.60 -12.85
N LEU A 235 9.64 40.28 -11.93
CA LEU A 235 9.88 39.25 -10.93
C LEU A 235 9.16 37.94 -11.30
N TYR A 236 9.85 36.81 -11.18
CA TYR A 236 9.31 35.49 -11.47
C TYR A 236 9.50 34.51 -10.30
N ALA A 237 8.44 33.79 -9.95
CA ALA A 237 8.52 32.60 -9.12
C ALA A 237 9.03 31.41 -9.96
N THR A 238 10.17 30.84 -9.58
CA THR A 238 10.80 29.74 -10.34
C THR A 238 10.47 28.41 -9.69
N ILE A 239 9.67 27.57 -10.35
CA ILE A 239 9.28 26.25 -9.86
C ILE A 239 10.05 25.14 -10.58
N TRP A 240 10.14 24.00 -9.92
CA TRP A 240 10.64 22.75 -10.50
C TRP A 240 9.59 21.64 -10.40
N THR A 241 9.47 20.82 -11.45
CA THR A 241 8.60 19.64 -11.43
C THR A 241 9.11 18.53 -12.34
N THR A 242 8.91 17.27 -11.95
CA THR A 242 9.12 16.08 -12.79
C THR A 242 7.86 15.64 -13.54
N THR A 243 6.73 16.34 -13.33
CA THR A 243 5.45 16.04 -13.97
C THR A 243 4.89 17.27 -14.69
N PRO A 244 5.50 17.71 -15.82
CA PRO A 244 5.07 18.92 -16.54
C PRO A 244 3.59 18.92 -16.96
N TRP A 245 3.02 17.74 -17.17
CA TRP A 245 1.61 17.56 -17.50
C TRP A 245 0.65 18.06 -16.40
N THR A 246 1.13 18.29 -15.17
CA THR A 246 0.34 18.85 -14.06
C THR A 246 0.29 20.39 -14.05
N LEU A 247 1.13 21.06 -14.84
CA LEU A 247 1.24 22.53 -14.84
C LEU A 247 -0.06 23.26 -15.22
N PRO A 248 -0.89 22.79 -16.16
CA PRO A 248 -2.19 23.42 -16.44
C PRO A 248 -3.17 23.35 -15.25
N ALA A 249 -2.98 22.39 -14.33
CA ALA A 249 -3.82 22.20 -13.14
C ALA A 249 -3.31 22.93 -11.90
N ASN A 250 -2.20 23.68 -12.03
CA ASN A 250 -1.60 24.44 -10.93
C ASN A 250 -2.60 25.48 -10.34
N ARG A 251 -2.63 25.59 -9.01
CA ARG A 251 -3.54 26.48 -8.25
C ARG A 251 -2.82 27.40 -7.28
N ALA A 252 -1.61 27.04 -6.86
CA ALA A 252 -0.77 27.85 -5.98
C ALA A 252 0.70 27.47 -6.15
N ILE A 253 1.60 28.27 -5.58
CA ILE A 253 2.99 27.88 -5.34
C ILE A 253 3.17 27.83 -3.82
N ALA A 254 3.66 26.70 -3.31
CA ALA A 254 4.01 26.54 -1.92
C ALA A 254 5.48 26.90 -1.67
N ILE A 255 5.70 27.64 -0.60
CA ILE A 255 7.00 27.97 -0.01
C ILE A 255 6.99 27.59 1.47
N HIS A 256 8.16 27.61 2.13
CA HIS A 256 8.24 27.35 3.57
C HIS A 256 8.56 28.65 4.32
N ASP A 257 7.84 28.94 5.41
CA ASP A 257 7.98 30.19 6.16
C ASP A 257 9.41 30.44 6.68
N GLN A 258 10.06 29.38 7.17
CA GLN A 258 11.43 29.44 7.71
C GLN A 258 12.55 29.32 6.67
N ILE A 259 12.23 28.99 5.42
CA ILE A 259 13.26 28.93 4.36
C ILE A 259 13.56 30.34 3.90
N LYS A 260 14.84 30.60 3.67
CA LYS A 260 15.34 31.85 3.11
C LYS A 260 15.39 31.77 1.59
N TYR A 261 14.96 32.83 0.94
CA TYR A 261 14.88 32.96 -0.51
C TYR A 261 15.81 34.05 -1.04
N SER A 262 16.17 33.94 -2.31
CA SER A 262 17.06 34.86 -3.03
C SER A 262 16.48 35.22 -4.39
N ILE A 263 16.80 36.42 -4.87
CA ILE A 263 16.50 36.83 -6.25
C ILE A 263 17.78 36.79 -7.08
N LEU A 264 17.74 35.99 -8.15
CA LEU A 264 18.80 35.92 -9.14
C LEU A 264 18.41 36.80 -10.32
N GLN A 265 19.21 37.80 -10.66
CA GLN A 265 18.98 38.70 -11.77
C GLN A 265 19.75 38.24 -13.01
N VAL A 266 19.03 38.16 -14.13
CA VAL A 266 19.56 37.93 -15.48
C VAL A 266 18.93 38.99 -16.40
N GLY A 267 19.72 39.99 -16.81
CA GLY A 267 19.18 41.17 -17.49
C GLY A 267 18.20 41.92 -16.58
N ASP A 268 16.99 42.18 -17.07
CA ASP A 268 15.92 42.86 -16.31
C ASP A 268 15.00 41.88 -15.56
N ASP A 269 15.25 40.57 -15.65
CA ASP A 269 14.40 39.54 -15.06
C ASP A 269 15.01 39.01 -13.74
N GLY A 270 14.22 39.04 -12.68
CA GLY A 270 14.55 38.50 -11.35
C GLY A 270 13.87 37.15 -11.11
N TYR A 271 14.64 36.16 -10.69
CA TYR A 271 14.19 34.79 -10.45
C TYR A 271 14.23 34.46 -8.96
N LEU A 272 13.05 34.28 -8.37
CA LEU A 272 12.89 33.87 -6.98
C LEU A 272 13.16 32.37 -6.84
N VAL A 273 14.14 32.02 -5.99
CA VAL A 273 14.53 30.65 -5.62
C VAL A 273 14.90 30.58 -4.14
N ALA A 274 14.87 29.40 -3.53
CA ALA A 274 15.45 29.20 -2.20
C ALA A 274 16.97 29.48 -2.24
N SER A 275 17.49 30.15 -1.21
CA SER A 275 18.90 30.56 -1.16
C SER A 275 19.87 29.38 -1.20
N SER A 276 19.47 28.20 -0.69
CA SER A 276 20.29 26.98 -0.80
C SER A 276 20.29 26.35 -2.19
N CYS A 277 19.34 26.72 -3.06
CA CYS A 277 19.23 26.19 -4.43
C CYS A 277 19.96 27.07 -5.47
N VAL A 278 20.53 28.21 -5.08
CA VAL A 278 21.19 29.16 -5.99
C VAL A 278 22.30 28.50 -6.81
N GLY A 279 23.12 27.65 -6.18
CA GLY A 279 24.19 26.92 -6.87
C GLY A 279 23.69 26.03 -8.01
N ASN A 280 22.49 25.45 -7.86
CA ASN A 280 21.88 24.60 -8.89
C ASN A 280 21.37 25.39 -10.09
N MET A 281 21.07 26.69 -9.91
CA MET A 281 20.49 27.53 -10.96
C MET A 281 21.50 27.94 -12.03
N LYS A 282 22.80 27.90 -11.75
CA LYS A 282 23.85 28.27 -12.71
C LYS A 282 23.79 27.44 -13.99
N ARG A 283 23.42 26.17 -13.87
CA ARG A 283 23.25 25.27 -15.04
C ARG A 283 22.11 25.69 -15.97
N PHE A 284 21.09 26.38 -15.45
CA PHE A 284 19.86 26.70 -16.19
C PHE A 284 19.79 28.16 -16.63
N LEU A 285 20.24 29.07 -15.77
CA LEU A 285 20.20 30.52 -16.01
C LEU A 285 21.52 31.07 -16.58
N GLY A 286 22.60 30.29 -16.56
CA GLY A 286 23.94 30.76 -16.92
C GLY A 286 24.50 31.68 -15.83
N ASP A 287 25.08 32.80 -16.24
CA ASP A 287 25.59 33.82 -15.33
C ASP A 287 24.45 34.72 -14.85
N PHE A 288 24.38 34.91 -13.54
CA PHE A 288 23.39 35.75 -12.87
C PHE A 288 24.06 36.53 -11.73
N GLN A 289 23.46 37.65 -11.37
CA GLN A 289 23.81 38.40 -10.15
C GLN A 289 22.78 38.10 -9.07
N VAL A 290 23.22 37.83 -7.84
CA VAL A 290 22.27 37.77 -6.72
C VAL A 290 22.05 39.19 -6.22
N VAL A 291 20.81 39.67 -6.32
CA VAL A 291 20.44 41.07 -6.01
C VAL A 291 19.62 41.21 -4.74
N ALA A 292 19.06 40.12 -4.25
CA ALA A 292 18.48 40.04 -2.92
C ALA A 292 18.79 38.68 -2.29
N HIS A 293 19.11 38.69 -1.00
CA HIS A 293 19.47 37.51 -0.24
C HIS A 293 18.61 37.39 1.01
N SER A 294 18.42 36.15 1.46
CA SER A 294 17.86 35.84 2.78
C SER A 294 16.44 36.36 3.03
N ILE A 295 15.63 36.52 1.98
CA ILE A 295 14.22 36.93 2.10
C ILE A 295 13.47 35.84 2.89
N PRO A 296 12.86 36.14 4.04
CA PRO A 296 12.05 35.17 4.76
C PRO A 296 10.87 34.70 3.92
N GLY A 297 10.58 33.40 3.90
CA GLY A 297 9.41 32.86 3.19
C GLY A 297 8.09 33.50 3.63
N SER A 298 7.99 33.89 4.91
CA SER A 298 6.83 34.62 5.44
C SER A 298 6.53 35.93 4.71
N ASN A 299 7.56 36.61 4.18
CA ASN A 299 7.40 37.90 3.49
C ASN A 299 6.88 37.72 2.05
N LEU A 300 7.00 36.51 1.50
CA LEU A 300 6.56 36.17 0.15
C LEU A 300 5.13 35.60 0.12
N LYS A 301 4.57 35.29 1.30
CA LYS A 301 3.21 34.76 1.44
C LYS A 301 2.20 35.79 0.95
N GLY A 302 1.26 35.34 0.12
CA GLY A 302 0.19 36.19 -0.40
C GLY A 302 0.54 36.94 -1.68
N LEU A 303 1.81 36.91 -2.13
CA LEU A 303 2.14 37.37 -3.49
C LEU A 303 1.34 36.57 -4.51
N GLU A 304 0.93 37.22 -5.60
CA GLU A 304 0.16 36.60 -6.66
C GLU A 304 0.98 36.48 -7.95
N TYR A 305 0.84 35.35 -8.63
CA TYR A 305 1.48 35.08 -9.90
C TYR A 305 0.46 34.69 -10.97
N LYS A 306 0.89 34.71 -12.23
CA LYS A 306 0.05 34.28 -13.36
C LYS A 306 0.62 33.08 -14.12
N ASN A 307 -0.03 31.94 -13.99
CA ASN A 307 0.20 30.78 -14.85
C ASN A 307 -0.56 30.90 -16.19
N LYS A 308 0.16 31.24 -17.27
CA LYS A 308 -0.40 31.36 -18.62
C LYS A 308 -0.98 30.06 -19.19
N LEU A 309 -0.54 28.89 -18.70
CA LEU A 309 -1.04 27.58 -19.16
C LEU A 309 -2.49 27.30 -18.73
N ARG A 310 -3.04 28.09 -17.80
CA ARG A 310 -4.45 28.02 -17.39
C ARG A 310 -5.40 28.79 -18.32
N GLY A 311 -4.87 29.47 -19.33
CA GLY A 311 -5.63 30.35 -20.22
C GLY A 311 -5.55 31.83 -19.81
N GLN A 312 -5.83 32.72 -20.75
CA GLN A 312 -5.65 34.18 -20.58
C GLN A 312 -6.54 34.78 -19.48
N SER A 313 -7.76 34.24 -19.34
CA SER A 313 -8.78 34.68 -18.37
C SER A 313 -8.66 34.03 -16.99
N ALA A 314 -7.64 33.18 -16.75
CA ALA A 314 -7.45 32.56 -15.46
C ALA A 314 -7.10 33.63 -14.40
N PRO A 315 -7.75 33.59 -13.21
CA PRO A 315 -7.42 34.51 -12.13
C PRO A 315 -5.98 34.28 -11.66
N PRO A 316 -5.33 35.30 -11.08
CA PRO A 316 -4.04 35.15 -10.42
C PRO A 316 -4.06 34.02 -9.37
N GLN A 317 -2.90 33.43 -9.12
CA GLN A 317 -2.75 32.36 -8.13
C GLN A 317 -1.86 32.83 -6.98
N PRO A 318 -2.16 32.42 -5.73
CA PRO A 318 -1.38 32.84 -4.58
C PRO A 318 -0.11 32.01 -4.39
N ILE A 319 0.91 32.66 -3.82
CA ILE A 319 2.00 32.00 -3.13
C ILE A 319 1.56 31.74 -1.68
N ILE A 320 1.57 30.48 -1.27
CA ILE A 320 1.11 30.01 0.04
C ILE A 320 2.27 29.37 0.81
N THR A 321 2.10 29.22 2.12
CA THR A 321 3.09 28.56 2.96
C THR A 321 2.69 27.13 3.26
N ALA A 322 3.64 26.20 3.23
CA ALA A 322 3.42 24.79 3.53
C ALA A 322 4.66 24.11 4.11
N ASP A 323 4.47 23.36 5.20
CA ASP A 323 5.56 22.75 5.97
C ASP A 323 6.28 21.60 5.23
N PHE A 324 5.66 21.01 4.20
CA PHE A 324 6.27 19.93 3.42
C PHE A 324 7.32 20.42 2.41
N VAL A 325 7.41 21.74 2.18
CA VAL A 325 8.37 22.30 1.22
C VAL A 325 9.78 22.22 1.80
N THR A 326 10.68 21.56 1.09
CA THR A 326 12.10 21.50 1.44
C THR A 326 12.94 22.24 0.39
N SER A 327 14.19 22.55 0.73
CA SER A 327 15.16 23.16 -0.18
C SER A 327 16.30 22.20 -0.59
N SER A 328 16.08 20.89 -0.41
CA SER A 328 17.04 19.84 -0.76
C SER A 328 17.08 19.51 -2.25
N SER A 329 16.03 19.84 -3.01
CA SER A 329 15.94 19.58 -4.44
C SER A 329 15.07 20.63 -5.17
N GLY A 330 15.30 20.77 -6.47
CA GLY A 330 14.59 21.75 -7.31
C GLY A 330 14.98 23.19 -6.99
N THR A 331 13.97 24.04 -6.80
CA THR A 331 14.12 25.50 -6.59
C THR A 331 13.69 25.96 -5.20
N GLY A 332 13.11 25.09 -4.37
CA GLY A 332 12.49 25.46 -3.08
C GLY A 332 11.14 26.18 -3.21
N LEU A 333 10.57 26.23 -4.42
CA LEU A 333 9.20 26.63 -4.69
C LEU A 333 8.47 25.46 -5.36
N VAL A 334 7.40 24.98 -4.72
CA VAL A 334 6.68 23.79 -5.17
C VAL A 334 5.35 24.20 -5.80
N HIS A 335 5.15 23.89 -7.07
CA HIS A 335 3.87 24.14 -7.71
C HIS A 335 2.79 23.17 -7.19
N ILE A 336 1.60 23.67 -6.89
CA ILE A 336 0.53 22.91 -6.26
C ILE A 336 -0.58 22.65 -7.27
N ALA A 337 -0.84 21.37 -7.55
CA ALA A 337 -1.94 20.89 -8.38
C ALA A 337 -2.82 19.91 -7.57
N PRO A 338 -3.90 20.39 -6.91
CA PRO A 338 -4.66 19.59 -5.93
C PRO A 338 -5.28 18.30 -6.49
N GLY A 339 -5.57 18.25 -7.80
CA GLY A 339 -6.10 17.05 -8.46
C GLY A 339 -5.07 15.93 -8.66
N HIS A 340 -3.79 16.19 -8.43
CA HIS A 340 -2.69 15.27 -8.78
C HIS A 340 -1.68 15.02 -7.65
N GLY A 341 -1.82 15.66 -6.49
CA GLY A 341 -0.92 15.46 -5.34
C GLY A 341 -1.69 15.34 -4.03
N ARG A 342 -1.34 14.34 -3.20
CA ARG A 342 -2.00 14.12 -1.91
C ARG A 342 -1.74 15.27 -0.93
N ASP A 343 -0.51 15.80 -0.94
CA ASP A 343 -0.09 16.93 -0.11
C ASP A 343 -0.45 18.29 -0.74
N HIS A 344 -0.95 18.27 -1.98
CA HIS A 344 -1.42 19.45 -2.71
C HIS A 344 -2.88 19.79 -2.40
N VAL A 345 -3.53 19.04 -1.50
CA VAL A 345 -4.89 19.32 -1.09
C VAL A 345 -4.88 20.59 -0.23
N LEU A 346 -5.30 21.70 -0.83
CA LEU A 346 -5.53 22.95 -0.12
C LEU A 346 -6.62 22.71 0.92
N LYS A 347 -6.37 23.11 2.17
CA LYS A 347 -7.32 22.90 3.29
C LYS A 347 -8.64 23.67 3.07
N ASP A 348 -8.63 24.73 2.26
CA ASP A 348 -9.77 25.60 1.99
C ASP A 348 -9.85 25.99 0.49
N ALA A 349 -10.22 25.07 -0.38
CA ALA A 349 -10.51 25.34 -1.80
C ALA A 349 -11.82 24.72 -2.26
#